data_AF-A0A976FGH2-F1
#
_entry.id   AF-A0A976FGH2-F1
#
_cell.length_a   1.000
_cell.length_b   1.000
_cell.length_c   1.000
_cell.angle_alpha   90.00
_cell.angle_beta   90.00
_cell.angle_gamma   90.00
#
_symmetry.space_group_name_H-M   'P 1'
#
loop_
_entity.id
_entity.type
_entity.pdbx_description
1 polymer ?
#
loop_
_entity_poly.entity_id
_entity_poly.type
_entity_poly.pdbx_seq_one_letter_code
_entity_poly.pdbx_strand_id
1 'polypeptide(L)'
;MAANEDNSCVAHAIQMAYELLGLDEASRHLPEIWREYVDQANLSGIDVSSGFKHVELIDRYCRYAVPKSGWSIHLPQLRQNLFDGDGVGYLAIARRVLPLPNVVLGPGAYIVGAYKKNMRRHCFAMQINQLGAVIIRENGANAGLGENRWFRTISFIRPIKVFLSE
;
A
#
# COMPACT_ATOMS: atom_id res chain seq x y z
N MET A 1 -8.95 -23.01 -11.19
CA MET A 1 -7.93 -22.09 -11.75
C MET A 1 -7.19 -21.48 -10.58
N ALA A 2 -5.91 -21.81 -10.42
CA ALA A 2 -5.08 -21.19 -9.40
C ALA A 2 -5.11 -19.68 -9.66
N ALA A 3 -5.56 -18.89 -8.67
CA ALA A 3 -5.35 -17.46 -8.73
C ALA A 3 -3.84 -17.27 -8.87
N ASN A 4 -3.38 -16.78 -10.02
CA ASN A 4 -2.05 -16.20 -10.12
C ASN A 4 -1.97 -15.20 -8.97
N GLU A 5 -1.22 -15.56 -7.92
CA GLU A 5 -0.89 -14.64 -6.85
C GLU A 5 0.05 -13.63 -7.49
N ASP A 6 -0.54 -12.59 -8.08
CA ASP A 6 0.20 -11.52 -8.69
C ASP A 6 1.01 -10.84 -7.57
N ASN A 7 2.34 -10.98 -7.66
CA ASN A 7 3.31 -10.44 -6.71
C ASN A 7 3.30 -8.90 -6.67
N SER A 8 2.46 -8.26 -7.48
CA SER A 8 2.27 -6.83 -7.63
C SER A 8 1.46 -6.17 -6.51
N CYS A 9 0.90 -6.89 -5.54
CA CYS A 9 -0.13 -6.33 -4.64
C CYS A 9 0.27 -5.01 -3.93
N VAL A 10 1.53 -4.82 -3.54
CA VAL A 10 1.98 -3.55 -2.95
C VAL A 10 2.32 -2.50 -4.00
N ALA A 11 2.88 -2.88 -5.15
CA ALA A 11 3.07 -1.94 -6.25
C ALA A 11 1.71 -1.38 -6.72
N HIS A 12 0.70 -2.24 -6.79
CA HIS A 12 -0.69 -1.84 -6.99
C HIS A 12 -1.18 -0.92 -5.87
N ALA A 13 -0.93 -1.25 -4.60
CA ALA A 13 -1.31 -0.36 -3.50
C ALA A 13 -0.61 1.01 -3.56
N ILE A 14 0.65 1.07 -4.01
CA ILE A 14 1.36 2.34 -4.25
C ILE A 14 0.69 3.13 -5.37
N GLN A 15 0.33 2.46 -6.47
CA GLN A 15 -0.44 3.07 -7.55
C GLN A 15 -1.76 3.67 -7.05
N MET A 16 -2.55 2.88 -6.33
CA MET A 16 -3.83 3.35 -5.78
C MET A 16 -3.63 4.50 -4.78
N ALA A 17 -2.52 4.51 -4.04
CA ALA A 17 -2.20 5.61 -3.14
C ALA A 17 -1.84 6.90 -3.89
N TYR A 18 -1.17 6.81 -5.04
CA TYR A 18 -0.94 7.97 -5.91
C TYR A 18 -2.26 8.56 -6.42
N GLU A 19 -3.19 7.71 -6.84
CA GLU A 19 -4.53 8.16 -7.26
C GLU A 19 -5.29 8.84 -6.11
N LEU A 20 -5.22 8.29 -4.89
CA LEU A 20 -5.80 8.94 -3.71
C LEU A 20 -5.15 10.30 -3.38
N LEU A 21 -3.90 10.50 -3.78
CA LEU A 21 -3.18 11.76 -3.62
C LEU A 21 -3.39 12.73 -4.80
N GLY A 22 -4.24 12.38 -5.78
CA GLY A 22 -4.50 13.19 -6.97
C GLY A 22 -3.38 13.16 -8.01
N LEU A 23 -2.54 12.13 -7.97
CA LEU A 23 -1.41 11.93 -8.90
C LEU A 23 -1.77 10.93 -10.00
N ASP A 24 -2.94 11.10 -10.64
CA ASP A 24 -3.48 10.16 -11.64
C ASP A 24 -2.56 9.98 -12.86
N GLU A 25 -1.83 11.02 -13.26
CA GLU A 25 -0.89 10.90 -14.38
C GLU A 25 0.31 10.04 -14.00
N ALA A 26 0.94 10.32 -12.85
CA ALA A 26 2.06 9.54 -12.34
C ALA A 26 1.65 8.07 -12.05
N SER A 27 0.42 7.85 -11.55
CA SER A 27 -0.05 6.51 -11.24
C SER A 27 -0.14 5.60 -12.47
N ARG A 28 -0.50 6.15 -13.64
CA ARG A 28 -0.61 5.38 -14.90
C ARG A 28 0.72 4.75 -15.34
N HIS A 29 1.85 5.35 -14.97
CA HIS A 29 3.18 4.84 -15.32
C HIS A 29 3.65 3.72 -14.37
N LEU A 30 3.13 3.66 -13.14
CA LEU A 30 3.61 2.72 -12.12
C LEU A 30 3.48 1.22 -12.49
N PRO A 31 2.42 0.76 -13.18
CA PRO A 31 2.34 -0.63 -13.64
C PRO A 31 3.46 -1.03 -14.61
N GLU A 32 3.83 -0.13 -15.53
CA GLU A 32 4.91 -0.38 -16.47
C GLU A 32 6.27 -0.34 -15.78
N ILE A 33 6.50 0.65 -14.93
CA ILE A 33 7.71 0.77 -14.10
C ILE A 33 7.90 -0.47 -13.22
N TRP A 34 6.82 -1.01 -12.65
CA TRP A 34 6.87 -2.24 -11.85
C TRP A 34 7.29 -3.44 -12.69
N ARG A 35 6.71 -3.61 -13.87
CA ARG A 35 7.07 -4.70 -14.79
C ARG A 35 8.53 -4.62 -15.21
N GLU A 36 9.01 -3.45 -15.62
CA GLU A 36 10.44 -3.23 -15.93
C GLU A 36 11.33 -3.58 -14.74
N TYR A 37 10.95 -3.16 -13.54
CA TYR A 37 11.71 -3.43 -12.32
C TYR A 37 11.80 -4.93 -12.03
N VAL A 38 10.70 -5.68 -12.18
CA VAL A 38 10.67 -7.14 -12.01
C VAL A 38 11.56 -7.82 -13.05
N ASP A 39 11.50 -7.42 -14.31
CA ASP A 39 12.34 -7.97 -15.38
C ASP A 39 13.83 -7.74 -15.08
N GLN A 40 14.20 -6.53 -14.68
CA GLN A 40 15.58 -6.18 -14.29
C GLN A 40 16.05 -6.94 -13.04
N ALA A 41 15.19 -7.08 -12.04
CA ALA A 41 15.48 -7.82 -10.83
C ALA A 41 15.76 -9.30 -11.13
N ASN A 42 14.91 -9.93 -11.95
CA ASN A 42 15.09 -11.31 -12.40
C ASN A 42 16.41 -11.50 -13.16
N LEU A 43 16.74 -10.59 -14.08
CA LEU A 43 18.02 -10.62 -14.81
C LEU A 43 19.23 -10.49 -13.89
N SER A 44 19.06 -9.80 -12.76
CA SER A 44 20.12 -9.58 -11.76
C SER A 44 20.13 -10.64 -10.65
N GLY A 45 19.32 -11.70 -10.75
CA GLY A 45 19.22 -12.76 -9.74
C GLY A 45 18.60 -12.33 -8.42
N ILE A 46 17.87 -11.21 -8.39
CA ILE A 46 17.15 -10.74 -7.21
C ILE A 46 15.80 -11.44 -7.16
N ASP A 47 15.57 -12.26 -6.14
CA ASP A 47 14.30 -12.94 -5.97
C ASP A 47 13.17 -11.97 -5.58
N VAL A 48 12.30 -11.70 -6.54
CA VAL A 48 11.05 -10.93 -6.38
C VAL A 48 9.81 -11.83 -6.39
N SER A 49 9.99 -13.16 -6.45
CA SER A 49 8.91 -14.15 -6.55
C SER A 49 8.08 -14.28 -5.27
N SER A 50 8.63 -13.83 -4.15
CA SER A 50 7.99 -13.94 -2.84
C SER A 50 6.96 -12.84 -2.56
N GLY A 51 6.72 -11.92 -3.51
CA GLY A 51 5.63 -10.95 -3.44
C GLY A 51 5.57 -10.23 -2.10
N PHE A 52 6.43 -9.23 -1.91
CA PHE A 52 6.27 -8.26 -0.81
C PHE A 52 6.16 -8.84 0.62
N LYS A 53 6.73 -10.01 0.91
CA LYS A 53 6.97 -10.43 2.29
C LYS A 53 8.00 -9.56 3.02
N HIS A 54 8.84 -8.83 2.27
CA HIS A 54 10.00 -8.11 2.81
C HIS A 54 9.93 -6.61 2.53
N VAL A 55 10.04 -5.81 3.61
CA VAL A 55 10.11 -4.34 3.59
C VAL A 55 11.23 -3.85 2.67
N GLU A 56 12.31 -4.62 2.56
CA GLU A 56 13.49 -4.29 1.76
C GLU A 56 13.20 -4.25 0.25
N LEU A 57 12.32 -5.12 -0.26
CA LEU A 57 11.93 -5.11 -1.68
C LEU A 57 11.05 -3.90 -1.99
N ILE A 58 10.16 -3.53 -1.05
CA ILE A 58 9.37 -2.28 -1.12
C ILE A 58 10.31 -1.10 -1.21
N ASP A 59 11.27 -1.04 -0.28
CA ASP A 59 12.21 0.06 -0.18
C ASP A 59 13.04 0.19 -1.46
N ARG A 60 13.49 -0.93 -2.01
CA ARG A 60 14.25 -0.97 -3.25
C ARG A 60 13.42 -0.48 -4.44
N TYR A 61 12.19 -0.96 -4.59
CA TYR A 61 11.28 -0.47 -5.65
C TYR A 61 11.00 1.02 -5.51
N CYS A 62 10.65 1.48 -4.30
CA CYS A 62 10.37 2.89 -4.00
C CYS A 62 11.59 3.80 -4.18
N ARG A 63 12.80 3.27 -3.97
CA ARG A 63 14.04 4.04 -4.11
C ARG A 63 14.50 4.16 -5.57
N TYR A 64 14.39 3.08 -6.35
CA TYR A 64 15.06 3.01 -7.66
C TYR A 64 14.12 3.01 -8.85
N ALA A 65 12.86 2.59 -8.68
CA ALA A 65 11.91 2.47 -9.78
C ALA A 65 10.82 3.55 -9.72
N VAL A 66 10.20 3.75 -8.56
CA VAL A 66 9.14 4.77 -8.37
C VAL A 66 9.55 6.17 -8.86
N PRO A 67 10.79 6.67 -8.62
CA PRO A 67 11.19 7.99 -9.11
C PRO A 67 11.04 8.20 -10.62
N LYS A 68 11.06 7.13 -11.43
CA LYS A 68 10.82 7.17 -12.88
C LYS A 68 9.42 7.68 -13.24
N SER A 69 8.46 7.68 -12.31
CA SER A 69 7.14 8.27 -12.51
C SER A 69 7.14 9.81 -12.34
N GLY A 70 8.30 10.44 -12.16
CA GLY A 70 8.44 11.86 -11.80
C GLY A 70 8.18 12.17 -10.33
N TRP A 71 7.88 11.17 -9.52
CA TRP A 71 7.58 11.32 -8.09
C TRP A 71 8.31 10.27 -7.26
N SER A 72 8.73 10.66 -6.07
CA SER A 72 9.44 9.82 -5.12
C SER A 72 8.66 9.67 -3.81
N ILE A 73 8.82 8.54 -3.14
CA ILE A 73 8.22 8.26 -1.83
C ILE A 73 9.24 8.57 -0.73
N HIS A 74 8.80 9.23 0.34
CA HIS A 74 9.62 9.50 1.51
C HIS A 74 9.92 8.21 2.28
N LEU A 75 11.05 7.58 1.95
CA LEU A 75 11.45 6.25 2.46
C LEU A 75 11.49 6.16 3.99
N PRO A 76 12.02 7.15 4.75
CA PRO A 76 12.02 7.06 6.22
C PRO A 76 10.60 6.91 6.79
N GLN A 77 9.62 7.61 6.20
CA GLN A 77 8.22 7.54 6.63
C GLN A 77 7.56 6.24 6.17
N LEU A 78 7.82 5.79 4.95
CA LEU A 78 7.34 4.51 4.44
C LEU A 78 7.77 3.32 5.32
N ARG A 79 9.00 3.37 5.84
CA ARG A 79 9.55 2.33 6.72
C ARG A 79 8.87 2.28 8.08
N GLN A 80 8.29 3.38 8.55
CA GLN A 80 7.55 3.40 9.80
C GLN A 80 6.29 2.54 9.66
N ASN A 81 6.17 1.55 10.55
CA ASN A 81 4.93 0.81 10.70
C ASN A 81 4.17 1.39 11.89
N LEU A 82 2.95 1.87 11.65
CA LEU A 82 2.09 2.41 12.72
C LEU A 82 1.32 1.31 13.46
N PHE A 83 1.30 0.10 12.91
CA PHE A 83 0.58 -1.04 13.47
C PHE A 83 1.13 -2.36 12.92
N ASP A 84 1.49 -3.31 13.77
CA ASP A 84 2.03 -4.62 13.39
C ASP A 84 1.11 -5.80 13.76
N GLY A 85 -0.12 -5.52 14.20
CA GLY A 85 -0.90 -6.46 15.00
C GLY A 85 -1.70 -7.51 14.22
N ASP A 86 -1.30 -8.76 14.41
CA ASP A 86 -2.10 -9.94 14.11
C ASP A 86 -3.50 -9.91 14.78
N GLY A 87 -4.52 -10.33 14.03
CA GLY A 87 -5.81 -10.79 14.56
C GLY A 87 -7.01 -9.83 14.65
N VAL A 88 -6.96 -8.55 14.21
CA VAL A 88 -7.99 -7.55 14.64
C VAL A 88 -8.80 -6.77 13.57
N GLY A 89 -8.66 -7.05 12.27
CA GLY A 89 -9.61 -6.64 11.21
C GLY A 89 -10.04 -5.16 11.15
N TYR A 90 -11.23 -4.90 10.58
CA TYR A 90 -11.84 -3.56 10.48
C TYR A 90 -11.89 -2.80 11.80
N LEU A 91 -12.02 -3.53 12.92
CA LEU A 91 -12.00 -2.98 14.26
C LEU A 91 -10.66 -2.33 14.59
N ALA A 92 -9.53 -2.79 14.06
CA ALA A 92 -8.23 -2.16 14.27
C ALA A 92 -8.11 -0.81 13.53
N ILE A 93 -8.52 -0.73 12.26
CA ILE A 93 -8.59 0.56 11.54
C ILE A 93 -9.57 1.48 12.27
N ALA A 94 -10.79 1.02 12.54
CA ALA A 94 -11.80 1.82 13.21
C ALA A 94 -11.33 2.32 14.58
N ARG A 95 -10.70 1.47 15.42
CA ARG A 95 -10.15 1.86 16.73
C ARG A 95 -9.00 2.87 16.64
N ARG A 96 -8.34 2.99 15.49
CA ARG A 96 -7.23 3.93 15.27
C ARG A 96 -7.66 5.19 14.52
N VAL A 97 -8.78 5.16 13.81
CA VAL A 97 -9.38 6.33 13.17
C VAL A 97 -10.39 7.02 14.10
N LEU A 98 -11.05 6.26 14.98
CA LEU A 98 -11.92 6.76 16.04
C LEU A 98 -11.08 7.13 17.29
N PRO A 99 -11.53 8.08 18.12
CA PRO A 99 -10.78 8.57 19.26
C PRO A 99 -10.62 7.48 20.33
N LEU A 100 -9.51 6.75 20.26
CA LEU A 100 -9.00 5.91 21.34
C LEU A 100 -7.55 6.33 21.65
N PRO A 101 -7.10 6.19 22.90
CA PRO A 101 -6.06 7.07 23.45
C PRO A 101 -4.65 6.89 22.86
N ASN A 102 -4.34 5.81 22.14
CA ASN A 102 -2.94 5.40 22.02
C ASN A 102 -2.31 5.42 20.62
N VAL A 103 -3.08 5.52 19.52
CA VAL A 103 -2.57 5.93 18.20
C VAL A 103 -3.77 6.36 17.36
N VAL A 104 -3.82 7.64 16.99
CA VAL A 104 -4.82 8.15 16.05
C VAL A 104 -4.15 8.34 14.69
N LEU A 105 -4.70 7.73 13.64
CA LEU A 105 -4.23 7.97 12.28
C LEU A 105 -4.70 9.37 11.83
N GLY A 106 -3.75 10.23 11.50
CA GLY A 106 -4.06 11.57 10.97
C GLY A 106 -4.50 11.53 9.50
N PRO A 107 -4.93 12.67 8.94
CA PRO A 107 -5.16 12.80 7.52
C PRO A 107 -3.92 12.43 6.69
N GLY A 108 -4.11 11.71 5.59
CA GLY A 108 -3.01 11.25 4.74
C GLY A 108 -3.33 9.95 4.00
N ALA A 109 -2.38 9.53 3.15
CA ALA A 109 -2.44 8.27 2.43
C ALA A 109 -1.57 7.20 3.09
N TYR A 110 -2.03 5.95 3.01
CA TYR A 110 -1.44 4.81 3.69
C TYR A 110 -1.45 3.57 2.79
N ILE A 111 -0.38 2.78 2.85
CA ILE A 111 -0.39 1.38 2.39
C ILE A 111 -0.83 0.51 3.55
N VAL A 112 -1.85 -0.31 3.32
CA VAL A 112 -2.34 -1.27 4.30
C VAL A 112 -2.11 -2.68 3.79
N GLY A 113 -1.44 -3.49 4.60
CA GLY A 113 -1.33 -4.93 4.38
C GLY A 113 -2.37 -5.66 5.22
N ALA A 114 -3.08 -6.62 4.64
CA ALA A 114 -4.13 -7.36 5.30
C ALA A 114 -4.23 -8.81 4.83
N TYR A 115 -4.88 -9.65 5.65
CA TYR A 115 -5.23 -11.02 5.32
C TYR A 115 -6.73 -11.14 5.01
N LYS A 116 -7.02 -11.83 3.92
CA LYS A 116 -8.36 -12.32 3.55
C LYS A 116 -8.78 -13.45 4.49
N LYS A 117 -10.08 -13.81 4.48
CA LYS A 117 -10.62 -14.95 5.25
C LYS A 117 -9.85 -16.27 5.04
N ASN A 118 -9.33 -16.48 3.84
CA ASN A 118 -8.56 -17.66 3.47
C ASN A 118 -7.06 -17.54 3.80
N MET A 119 -6.69 -16.60 4.68
CA MET A 119 -5.30 -16.31 5.08
C MET A 119 -4.37 -15.85 3.96
N ARG A 120 -4.91 -15.55 2.76
CA ARG A 120 -4.11 -14.92 1.70
C ARG A 120 -3.88 -13.46 2.03
N ARG A 121 -2.63 -13.02 1.86
CA ARG A 121 -2.23 -11.61 2.00
C ARG A 121 -2.78 -10.80 0.84
N HIS A 122 -3.01 -9.53 1.10
CA HIS A 122 -3.44 -8.54 0.13
C HIS A 122 -3.02 -7.16 0.63
N CYS A 123 -2.67 -6.26 -0.29
CA CYS A 123 -2.32 -4.89 0.06
C CYS A 123 -3.22 -3.93 -0.70
N PHE A 124 -3.57 -2.82 -0.06
CA PHE A 124 -4.47 -1.81 -0.62
C PHE A 124 -4.08 -0.41 -0.15
N ALA A 125 -4.60 0.60 -0.86
CA ALA A 125 -4.42 1.98 -0.47
C ALA A 125 -5.61 2.48 0.35
N MET A 126 -5.29 3.27 1.37
CA MET A 126 -6.26 3.90 2.24
C MET A 126 -5.91 5.37 2.41
N GLN A 127 -6.90 6.24 2.35
CA GLN A 127 -6.76 7.66 2.67
C GLN A 127 -7.69 8.02 3.83
N ILE A 128 -7.19 8.87 4.71
CA ILE A 128 -7.98 9.56 5.73
C ILE A 128 -8.01 11.02 5.32
N ASN A 129 -9.21 11.58 5.14
CA ASN A 129 -9.35 12.99 4.79
C ASN A 129 -9.33 13.88 6.06
N GLN A 130 -9.40 15.21 5.87
CA GLN A 130 -9.39 16.19 6.96
C GLN A 130 -10.58 16.04 7.93
N LEU A 131 -11.67 15.42 7.49
CA LEU A 131 -12.88 15.16 8.30
C LEU A 131 -12.82 13.80 9.02
N GLY A 132 -11.72 13.05 8.88
CA GLY A 132 -11.57 11.71 9.45
C GLY A 132 -12.29 10.61 8.66
N ALA A 133 -12.83 10.90 7.47
CA ALA A 133 -13.45 9.88 6.63
C ALA A 133 -12.38 9.00 5.98
N VAL A 134 -12.62 7.69 6.01
CA VAL A 134 -11.72 6.67 5.46
C VAL A 134 -12.19 6.28 4.07
N ILE A 135 -11.30 6.44 3.09
CA ILE A 135 -11.51 6.04 1.71
C ILE A 135 -10.51 4.93 1.40
N ILE A 136 -11.02 3.77 0.99
CA ILE A 136 -10.19 2.66 0.49
C ILE A 136 -10.32 2.66 -1.02
N ARG A 137 -9.17 2.58 -1.71
CA ARG A 137 -9.13 2.51 -3.17
C ARG A 137 -8.49 1.21 -3.64
N GLU A 138 -9.23 0.47 -4.45
CA GLU A 138 -8.78 -0.78 -5.07
C GLU A 138 -9.32 -0.88 -6.50
N ASN A 139 -8.46 -1.23 -7.46
CA ASN A 139 -8.86 -1.45 -8.86
C ASN A 139 -9.70 -0.28 -9.44
N GLY A 140 -9.36 0.97 -9.08
CA GLY A 140 -10.07 2.17 -9.54
C GLY A 140 -11.39 2.48 -8.84
N ALA A 141 -11.86 1.62 -7.92
CA ALA A 141 -13.07 1.84 -7.14
C ALA A 141 -12.74 2.42 -5.76
N ASN A 142 -13.52 3.42 -5.34
CA ASN A 142 -13.49 3.94 -3.98
C ASN A 142 -14.59 3.28 -3.15
N ALA A 143 -14.26 2.87 -1.93
CA ALA A 143 -15.20 2.28 -1.00
C ALA A 143 -14.94 2.81 0.42
N GLY A 144 -16.01 2.93 1.21
CA GLY A 144 -15.88 3.21 2.63
C GLY A 144 -15.28 2.01 3.40
N LEU A 145 -14.78 2.27 4.62
CA LEU A 145 -14.24 1.22 5.48
C LEU A 145 -15.24 0.06 5.71
N GLY A 146 -16.52 0.35 5.90
CA GLY A 146 -17.56 -0.64 6.19
C GLY A 146 -18.07 -1.46 5.00
N GLU A 147 -17.74 -1.05 3.77
CA GLU A 147 -18.15 -1.73 2.52
C GLU A 147 -17.22 -2.88 2.17
N ASN A 148 -15.96 -2.77 2.58
CA ASN A 148 -15.00 -3.83 2.47
C ASN A 148 -15.38 -4.90 3.50
N ARG A 149 -15.69 -6.14 3.09
CA ARG A 149 -15.96 -7.28 4.02
C ARG A 149 -14.98 -8.44 3.86
N TRP A 150 -14.02 -8.27 2.96
CA TRP A 150 -13.13 -9.31 2.46
C TRP A 150 -11.90 -9.53 3.35
N PHE A 151 -11.36 -8.50 4.01
CA PHE A 151 -10.24 -8.64 4.94
C PHE A 151 -10.70 -8.93 6.36
N ARG A 152 -9.86 -9.61 7.14
CA ARG A 152 -10.16 -10.00 8.53
C ARG A 152 -9.07 -9.63 9.50
N THR A 153 -7.84 -9.48 9.02
CA THR A 153 -6.69 -9.14 9.83
C THR A 153 -5.85 -8.13 9.08
N ILE A 154 -5.30 -7.14 9.77
CA ILE A 154 -4.36 -6.18 9.20
C ILE A 154 -2.98 -6.59 9.67
N SER A 155 -2.03 -6.75 8.75
CA SER A 155 -0.65 -7.05 9.09
C SER A 155 0.17 -5.79 9.31
N PHE A 156 -0.09 -4.73 8.55
CA PHE A 156 0.62 -3.46 8.71
C PHE A 156 -0.15 -2.24 8.20
N ILE A 157 0.22 -1.06 8.70
CA ILE A 157 -0.20 0.24 8.15
C ILE A 157 1.03 1.15 8.03
N ARG A 158 1.37 1.55 6.81
CA ARG A 158 2.52 2.39 6.50
C ARG A 158 2.06 3.73 5.91
N PRO A 159 2.42 4.87 6.52
CA PRO A 159 2.10 6.17 5.96
C PRO A 159 2.94 6.44 4.71
N ILE A 160 2.32 7.04 3.69
CA ILE A 160 3.01 7.47 2.47
C ILE A 160 3.04 8.98 2.43
N LYS A 161 4.21 9.51 2.07
CA LYS A 161 4.38 10.88 1.63
C LYS A 161 5.15 10.86 0.32
N VAL A 162 4.68 11.63 -0.65
CA VAL A 162 5.25 11.74 -1.99
C VAL A 162 5.79 13.14 -2.23
N PHE A 163 6.79 13.26 -3.09
CA PHE A 163 7.39 14.53 -3.52
C PHE A 163 7.86 14.40 -4.97
N LEU A 164 7.99 15.53 -5.68
CA LEU A 164 8.53 15.54 -7.04
C LEU A 164 9.96 15.00 -7.01
N SER A 165 10.29 14.09 -7.93
CA SER A 165 11.66 13.62 -8.09
C SER A 165 12.54 14.73 -8.65
N GLU A 166 13.75 14.85 -8.13
CA GLU A 166 14.82 15.70 -8.69
C GLU A 166 15.37 15.13 -10.00
#